data_AF-A0A7J4MJ72-F1
#
_entry.id   AF-A0A7J4MJ72-F1
#
_cell.length_a   1.000
_cell.length_b   1.000
_cell.length_c   1.000
_cell.angle_alpha   90.00
_cell.angle_beta   90.00
_cell.angle_gamma   90.00
#
_symmetry.space_group_name_H-M   'P 1'
#
loop_
_entity.id
_entity.type
_entity.pdbx_description
1 polymer ?
#
loop_
_entity_poly.entity_id
_entity_poly.type
_entity_poly.pdbx_seq_one_letter_code
_entity_poly.pdbx_strand_id
1 'polypeptide(L)'
;MSGTNSMVTLQERLVNLVNQLNMPILETSLVVSRWTNRLLIQLKNHMEEIPENLAKPWPLEVQPVESDSTFELEKALSLVDRDRMDILDTLIRVTLEEEQMLVSDALGVLRSWEHLARSQLSQVAGPGQLFSPTQIPEDF
;
A
#
# COMPACT_ATOMS: atom_id res chain seq x y z
N MET A 1 0.52 18.69 15.45
CA MET A 1 1.74 17.85 15.49
C MET A 1 2.61 18.25 14.30
N SER A 2 3.92 18.00 14.32
CA SER A 2 4.75 18.20 13.12
C SER A 2 4.36 17.17 12.05
N GLY A 3 4.31 17.53 10.76
CA GLY A 3 3.93 16.60 9.68
C GLY A 3 4.76 15.31 9.67
N THR A 4 6.04 15.39 10.06
CA THR A 4 6.91 14.21 10.24
C THR A 4 6.39 13.24 11.29
N ASN A 5 5.83 13.72 12.40
CA ASN A 5 5.32 12.85 13.46
C ASN A 5 4.08 12.09 12.98
N SER A 6 3.18 12.77 12.26
CA SER A 6 1.96 12.14 11.73
C SER A 6 2.27 11.10 10.66
N MET A 7 3.30 11.33 9.82
CA MET A 7 3.79 10.31 8.88
C MET A 7 4.32 9.07 9.61
N VAL A 8 5.11 9.26 10.67
CA VAL A 8 5.62 8.15 11.51
C VAL A 8 4.46 7.41 12.17
N THR A 9 3.46 8.12 12.70
CA THR A 9 2.28 7.49 13.31
C THR A 9 1.50 6.64 12.31
N LEU A 10 1.28 7.13 11.09
CA LEU A 10 0.64 6.34 10.04
C LEU A 10 1.47 5.10 9.69
N GLN A 11 2.78 5.27 9.52
CA GLN A 11 3.72 4.18 9.23
C GLN A 11 3.65 3.07 10.30
N GLU A 12 3.84 3.43 11.58
CA GLU A 12 3.83 2.49 12.70
C GLU A 12 2.49 1.74 12.81
N ARG A 13 1.37 2.46 12.68
CA ARG A 13 0.02 1.86 12.74
C ARG A 13 -0.20 0.87 11.59
N LEU A 14 0.27 1.19 10.39
CA LEU A 14 0.20 0.28 9.24
C LEU A 14 1.06 -0.97 9.44
N VAL A 15 2.32 -0.82 9.85
CA VAL A 15 3.23 -1.95 10.13
C VAL A 15 2.62 -2.86 11.19
N ASN A 16 2.15 -2.29 12.29
CA ASN A 16 1.56 -3.06 13.39
C ASN A 16 0.33 -3.83 12.94
N LEU A 17 -0.60 -3.20 12.21
CA LEU A 17 -1.84 -3.84 11.79
C LEU A 17 -1.59 -4.93 10.74
N VAL A 18 -0.76 -4.66 9.73
CA VAL A 18 -0.43 -5.62 8.66
C VAL A 18 0.21 -6.87 9.26
N ASN A 19 1.12 -6.71 10.23
CA ASN A 19 1.72 -7.83 10.95
C ASN A 19 0.70 -8.55 11.84
N GLN A 20 -0.11 -7.82 12.62
CA GLN A 20 -1.10 -8.41 13.53
C GLN A 20 -2.14 -9.27 12.80
N LEU A 21 -2.60 -8.82 11.63
CA LEU A 21 -3.59 -9.54 10.82
C LEU A 21 -2.94 -10.52 9.84
N ASN A 22 -1.61 -10.61 9.84
CA ASN A 22 -0.83 -11.42 8.90
C ASN A 22 -1.28 -11.16 7.45
N MET A 23 -1.47 -9.88 7.09
CA MET A 23 -2.18 -9.52 5.86
C MET A 23 -1.46 -10.05 4.64
N PRO A 24 -2.17 -10.80 3.77
CA PRO A 24 -1.64 -11.23 2.50
C PRO A 24 -1.19 -10.08 1.62
N ILE A 25 -0.09 -10.27 0.88
CA ILE A 25 0.49 -9.25 0.00
C ILE A 25 -0.52 -8.73 -1.04
N LEU A 26 -1.36 -9.61 -1.58
CA LEU A 26 -2.42 -9.23 -2.51
C LEU A 26 -3.39 -8.21 -1.88
N GLU A 27 -3.83 -8.46 -0.66
CA GLU A 27 -4.80 -7.61 0.03
C GLU A 27 -4.21 -6.27 0.44
N THR A 28 -3.00 -6.29 1.01
CA THR A 28 -2.24 -5.08 1.33
C THR A 28 -2.08 -4.21 0.08
N SER A 29 -1.68 -4.81 -1.05
CA SER A 29 -1.49 -4.08 -2.30
C SER A 29 -2.77 -3.43 -2.84
N LEU A 30 -3.91 -4.11 -2.70
CA LEU A 30 -5.21 -3.61 -3.16
C LEU A 30 -5.65 -2.40 -2.32
N VAL A 31 -5.51 -2.47 -1.00
CA VAL A 31 -5.85 -1.34 -0.12
C VAL A 31 -4.94 -0.15 -0.40
N VAL A 32 -3.62 -0.37 -0.46
CA VAL A 32 -2.63 0.67 -0.74
C VAL A 32 -2.87 1.31 -2.12
N SER A 33 -3.15 0.51 -3.15
CA SER A 33 -3.47 1.02 -4.49
C SER A 33 -4.72 1.89 -4.51
N ARG A 34 -5.79 1.52 -3.78
CA ARG A 34 -6.98 2.36 -3.69
C ARG A 34 -6.68 3.71 -3.03
N TRP A 35 -5.93 3.70 -1.94
CA TRP A 35 -5.62 4.92 -1.21
C TRP A 35 -4.64 5.84 -1.95
N THR A 36 -3.58 5.30 -2.56
CA THR A 36 -2.67 6.10 -3.40
C THR A 36 -3.42 6.76 -4.55
N ASN A 37 -4.30 6.05 -5.24
CA ASN A 37 -5.15 6.63 -6.28
C ASN A 37 -6.08 7.72 -5.75
N ARG A 38 -6.77 7.48 -4.63
CA ARG A 38 -7.66 8.46 -3.99
C ARG A 38 -6.92 9.74 -3.61
N LEU A 39 -5.79 9.62 -2.91
CA LEU A 39 -4.99 10.76 -2.46
C LEU A 39 -4.37 11.50 -3.64
N LEU A 40 -3.89 10.79 -4.67
CA LEU A 40 -3.37 11.42 -5.87
C LEU A 40 -4.44 12.24 -6.60
N ILE A 41 -5.67 11.73 -6.74
CA ILE A 41 -6.79 12.48 -7.32
C ILE A 41 -7.08 13.74 -6.49
N GLN A 42 -7.13 13.61 -5.16
CA GLN A 42 -7.32 14.75 -4.28
C GLN A 42 -6.22 15.79 -4.44
N LEU A 43 -4.95 15.37 -4.55
CA LEU A 43 -3.81 16.25 -4.72
C LEU A 43 -3.87 16.99 -6.07
N LYS A 44 -4.18 16.27 -7.17
CA LYS A 44 -4.35 16.84 -8.51
C LYS A 44 -5.45 17.90 -8.59
N ASN A 45 -6.47 17.80 -7.75
CA ASN A 45 -7.55 18.78 -7.73
C ASN A 45 -7.15 20.10 -7.04
N HIS A 46 -6.03 20.13 -6.29
CA HIS A 46 -5.60 21.29 -5.50
C HIS A 46 -4.21 21.80 -5.86
N MET A 47 -3.48 21.11 -6.73
CA MET A 47 -2.12 21.48 -7.15
C MET A 47 -1.97 21.32 -8.67
N GLU A 48 -1.42 22.35 -9.31
CA GLU A 48 -1.14 22.33 -10.76
C GLU A 48 0.08 21.46 -11.09
N GLU A 49 1.10 21.49 -10.24
CA GLU A 49 2.33 20.69 -10.39
C GLU A 49 2.52 19.79 -9.18
N ILE A 50 2.65 18.49 -9.43
CA ILE A 50 2.87 17.47 -8.39
C ILE A 50 4.30 16.93 -8.54
N PRO A 51 5.08 16.88 -7.45
CA PRO A 51 6.39 16.24 -7.44
C PRO A 51 6.35 14.82 -8.01
N GLU A 52 7.34 14.46 -8.83
CA GLU A 52 7.32 13.17 -9.55
C GLU A 52 7.27 11.96 -8.61
N ASN A 53 7.96 12.05 -7.46
CA ASN A 53 7.96 11.03 -6.41
C ASN A 53 6.59 10.80 -5.74
N LEU A 54 5.64 11.73 -5.91
CA LEU A 54 4.25 11.58 -5.47
C LEU A 54 3.32 11.25 -6.65
N ALA A 55 3.60 11.79 -7.82
CA ALA A 55 2.78 11.64 -9.02
C ALA A 55 2.80 10.22 -9.57
N LYS A 56 3.94 9.53 -9.48
CA LYS A 56 4.17 8.20 -10.06
C LYS A 56 4.58 7.17 -9.00
N PRO A 57 4.22 5.90 -9.18
CA PRO A 57 4.78 4.81 -8.38
C PRO A 57 6.30 4.80 -8.50
N TRP A 58 7.01 4.52 -7.39
CA TRP A 58 8.48 4.44 -7.41
C TRP A 58 8.95 3.29 -8.31
N PRO A 59 10.08 3.45 -9.01
CA PRO A 59 10.62 2.39 -9.87
C PRO A 59 10.93 1.15 -9.03
N LEU A 60 10.76 -0.03 -9.62
CA LEU A 60 11.17 -1.28 -8.99
C LEU A 60 12.68 -1.45 -9.14
N GLU A 61 13.35 -1.83 -8.06
CA GLU A 61 14.80 -2.10 -8.06
C GLU A 61 15.13 -3.56 -8.42
N VAL A 62 14.10 -4.41 -8.55
CA VAL A 62 14.21 -5.83 -8.86
C VAL A 62 13.63 -6.17 -10.22
N GLN A 63 14.27 -7.12 -10.92
CA GLN A 63 13.73 -7.68 -12.14
C GLN A 63 12.53 -8.56 -11.80
N PRO A 64 11.37 -8.38 -12.46
CA PRO A 64 10.22 -9.24 -12.26
C PRO A 64 10.56 -10.69 -12.59
N VAL A 65 10.03 -11.62 -11.79
CA VAL A 65 10.11 -13.04 -12.12
C VAL A 65 9.13 -13.34 -13.24
N GLU A 66 9.61 -13.93 -14.33
CA GLU A 66 8.72 -14.46 -15.37
C GLU A 66 7.93 -15.62 -14.79
N SER A 67 6.60 -15.52 -14.87
CA SER A 67 5.69 -16.56 -14.43
C SER A 67 4.92 -17.11 -15.62
N ASP A 68 5.07 -18.41 -15.85
CA ASP A 68 4.25 -19.18 -16.81
C ASP A 68 2.84 -19.49 -16.26
N SER A 69 2.52 -19.01 -15.05
CA SER A 69 1.21 -19.29 -14.45
C SER A 69 0.12 -18.45 -15.14
N THR A 70 -0.68 -19.10 -16.00
CA THR A 70 -1.98 -18.57 -16.44
C THR A 70 -2.97 -18.72 -15.29
N PHE A 71 -2.79 -17.91 -14.25
CA PHE A 71 -3.68 -17.88 -13.11
C PHE A 71 -4.82 -16.88 -13.33
N GLU A 72 -6.05 -17.30 -13.09
CA GLU A 72 -7.24 -16.46 -13.23
C GLU A 72 -7.28 -15.40 -12.13
N LEU A 73 -6.92 -14.16 -12.46
CA LEU A 73 -6.95 -13.01 -11.54
C LEU A 73 -8.31 -12.90 -10.82
N GLU A 74 -9.41 -13.08 -11.53
CA GLU A 74 -10.78 -13.04 -10.97
C GLU A 74 -10.94 -14.04 -9.82
N LYS A 75 -10.33 -15.22 -9.93
CA LYS A 75 -10.36 -16.23 -8.88
C LYS A 75 -9.54 -15.81 -7.66
N ALA A 76 -8.35 -15.23 -7.82
CA ALA A 76 -7.64 -14.67 -6.64
C ALA A 76 -8.45 -13.56 -5.98
N LEU A 77 -9.03 -12.66 -6.77
CA LEU A 77 -9.84 -11.56 -6.25
C LEU A 77 -11.10 -12.05 -5.54
N SER A 78 -11.63 -13.22 -5.88
CA SER A 78 -12.74 -13.83 -5.13
C SER A 78 -12.34 -14.42 -3.77
N LEU A 79 -11.04 -14.69 -3.55
CA LEU A 79 -10.50 -15.32 -2.34
C LEU A 79 -9.98 -14.32 -1.31
N VAL A 80 -9.94 -13.02 -1.65
CA VAL A 80 -9.51 -11.98 -0.72
C VAL A 80 -10.50 -11.83 0.43
N ASP A 81 -9.96 -11.56 1.61
CA ASP A 81 -10.75 -11.26 2.80
C ASP A 81 -11.10 -9.77 2.84
N ARG A 82 -12.39 -9.48 2.61
CA ARG A 82 -12.88 -8.09 2.56
C ARG A 82 -12.88 -7.44 3.93
N ASP A 83 -13.16 -8.18 4.99
CA ASP A 83 -13.23 -7.61 6.35
C ASP A 83 -11.83 -7.16 6.80
N ARG A 84 -10.81 -7.97 6.52
CA ARG A 84 -9.41 -7.60 6.77
C ARG A 84 -8.98 -6.36 6.00
N MET A 85 -9.37 -6.25 4.74
CA MET A 85 -9.11 -5.07 3.92
C MET A 85 -9.83 -3.83 4.43
N ASP A 86 -11.08 -3.96 4.89
CA ASP A 86 -11.88 -2.86 5.43
C ASP A 86 -11.35 -2.37 6.79
N ILE A 87 -10.76 -3.26 7.60
CA ILE A 87 -10.04 -2.88 8.83
C ILE A 87 -8.82 -2.01 8.50
N LEU A 88 -7.98 -2.41 7.53
CA LEU A 88 -6.83 -1.61 7.10
C LEU A 88 -7.26 -0.27 6.52
N ASP A 89 -8.31 -0.27 5.69
CA ASP A 89 -8.89 0.95 5.11
C ASP A 89 -9.39 1.91 6.18
N THR A 90 -10.07 1.39 7.21
CA THR A 90 -10.56 2.17 8.35
C THR A 90 -9.39 2.76 9.14
N LEU A 91 -8.34 1.97 9.41
CA LEU A 91 -7.16 2.45 10.12
C LEU A 91 -6.46 3.60 9.38
N ILE A 92 -6.29 3.50 8.06
CA ILE A 92 -5.74 4.59 7.25
C ILE A 92 -6.63 5.83 7.40
N ARG A 93 -7.91 5.70 7.12
CA ARG A 93 -8.88 6.81 7.16
C ARG A 93 -8.90 7.54 8.49
N VAL A 94 -9.04 6.79 9.59
CA VAL A 94 -9.10 7.33 10.94
C VAL A 94 -7.79 8.01 11.29
N THR A 95 -6.64 7.40 10.96
CA THR A 95 -5.34 8.01 11.24
C THR A 95 -5.15 9.31 10.47
N LEU A 96 -5.52 9.37 9.19
CA LEU A 96 -5.43 10.62 8.41
C LEU A 96 -6.29 11.74 9.01
N GLU A 97 -7.49 11.40 9.51
CA GLU A 97 -8.42 12.35 10.12
C GLU A 97 -7.94 12.81 11.51
N GLU A 98 -7.56 11.88 12.39
CA GLU A 98 -7.07 12.15 13.74
C GLU A 98 -5.83 13.05 13.73
N GLU A 99 -4.91 12.75 12.82
CA GLU A 99 -3.66 13.48 12.67
C GLU A 99 -3.79 14.75 11.82
N GLN A 100 -4.96 14.98 11.20
CA GLN A 100 -5.22 16.06 10.25
C GLN A 100 -4.13 16.15 9.16
N MET A 101 -3.77 14.98 8.59
CA MET A 101 -2.60 14.88 7.72
C MET A 101 -2.79 15.65 6.41
N LEU A 102 -1.70 16.29 5.96
CA LEU A 102 -1.63 16.79 4.60
C LEU A 102 -1.73 15.63 3.62
N VAL A 103 -2.49 15.83 2.53
CA VAL A 103 -2.67 14.82 1.48
C VAL A 103 -1.33 14.42 0.85
N SER A 104 -0.39 15.35 0.71
CA SER A 104 0.97 15.10 0.22
C SER A 104 1.75 14.14 1.13
N ASP A 105 1.65 14.34 2.45
CA ASP A 105 2.40 13.58 3.45
C ASP A 105 1.84 12.16 3.54
N ALA A 106 0.50 12.04 3.59
CA ALA A 106 -0.20 10.75 3.53
C ALA A 106 0.15 9.98 2.24
N LEU A 107 0.13 10.66 1.09
CA LEU A 107 0.49 10.04 -0.19
C LEU A 107 1.96 9.62 -0.19
N GLY A 108 2.87 10.40 0.39
CA GLY A 108 4.28 10.04 0.53
C GLY A 108 4.49 8.73 1.28
N VAL A 109 3.82 8.56 2.43
CA VAL A 109 3.83 7.29 3.16
C VAL A 109 3.25 6.16 2.31
N LEU A 110 2.11 6.36 1.67
CA LEU A 110 1.51 5.27 0.88
C LEU A 110 2.28 4.94 -0.41
N ARG A 111 3.13 5.84 -0.92
CA ARG A 111 4.06 5.53 -2.01
C ARG A 111 5.18 4.58 -1.58
N SER A 112 5.69 4.70 -0.35
CA SER A 112 6.67 3.72 0.17
C SER A 112 6.04 2.34 0.34
N TRP A 113 4.79 2.28 0.83
CA TRP A 113 4.01 1.04 0.90
C TRP A 113 3.70 0.45 -0.46
N GLU A 114 3.35 1.28 -1.45
CA GLU A 114 3.12 0.83 -2.82
C GLU A 114 4.40 0.24 -3.42
N HIS A 115 5.55 0.87 -3.18
CA HIS A 115 6.85 0.36 -3.60
C HIS A 115 7.16 -1.00 -2.97
N LEU A 116 6.98 -1.14 -1.64
CA LEU A 116 7.15 -2.40 -0.93
C LEU A 116 6.25 -3.50 -1.51
N ALA A 117 4.96 -3.18 -1.68
CA ALA A 117 3.98 -4.15 -2.14
C ALA A 117 4.25 -4.61 -3.58
N ARG A 118 4.55 -3.66 -4.49
CA ARG A 118 4.87 -3.97 -5.88
C ARG A 118 6.18 -4.75 -6.02
N SER A 119 7.17 -4.47 -5.16
CA SER A 119 8.43 -5.22 -5.13
C SER A 119 8.16 -6.68 -4.82
N GLN A 120 7.37 -6.99 -3.79
CA GLN A 120 7.02 -8.37 -3.46
C GLN A 120 6.15 -9.04 -4.53
N LEU A 121 5.14 -8.33 -5.05
CA LEU A 121 4.30 -8.85 -6.14
C LEU A 121 5.11 -9.16 -7.40
N SER A 122 6.15 -8.38 -7.71
CA SER A 122 7.03 -8.64 -8.86
C SER A 122 7.81 -9.95 -8.74
N GLN A 123 7.94 -10.49 -7.53
CA GLN A 123 8.65 -11.74 -7.23
C GLN A 123 7.70 -12.94 -7.07
N VAL A 124 6.39 -12.75 -7.29
CA VAL A 124 5.41 -13.82 -7.22
C VAL A 124 5.50 -14.70 -8.47
N ALA A 125 5.89 -15.96 -8.28
CA ALA A 125 5.96 -16.97 -9.33
C ALA A 125 4.70 -17.84 -9.42
N GLY A 126 3.80 -17.77 -8.42
CA GLY A 126 2.58 -18.58 -8.42
C GLY A 126 1.50 -18.08 -7.46
N PRO A 127 0.25 -18.55 -7.62
CA PRO A 127 -0.91 -17.96 -6.95
C PRO A 127 -0.91 -18.10 -5.42
N GLY A 128 -0.31 -19.15 -4.87
CA GLY A 128 -0.19 -19.30 -3.41
C GLY A 128 0.65 -18.18 -2.78
N GLN A 129 1.60 -17.61 -3.52
CA GLN A 129 2.45 -16.54 -3.02
C GLN A 129 1.72 -15.19 -2.95
N LEU A 130 0.65 -14.98 -3.74
CA LEU A 130 -0.23 -13.82 -3.60
C LEU A 130 -0.90 -13.75 -2.23
N PHE A 131 -1.10 -14.92 -1.61
CA PHE A 131 -1.71 -15.05 -0.29
C PHE A 131 -0.69 -15.18 0.84
N SER A 132 0.61 -15.07 0.53
CA SER A 132 1.64 -15.07 1.56
C SER A 132 1.62 -13.77 2.35
N PRO A 133 1.99 -13.80 3.64
CA PRO A 133 2.09 -12.60 4.46
C PRO A 133 2.96 -11.53 3.82
N THR A 134 2.53 -10.29 3.94
CA THR A 134 3.32 -9.13 3.52
C THR A 134 4.61 -9.08 4.32
N GLN A 135 5.75 -9.15 3.66
CA GLN A 135 7.06 -9.09 4.32
C GLN A 135 7.45 -7.62 4.54
N ILE A 136 7.64 -7.20 5.79
CA ILE A 136 8.05 -5.83 6.12
C ILE A 136 9.50 -5.88 6.65
N PRO A 137 10.45 -5.16 6.02
CA PRO A 137 11.83 -5.05 6.52
C PRO A 137 11.88 -4.49 7.95
N GLU A 138 12.89 -4.89 8.73
CA GLU A 138 13.05 -4.45 10.13
C GLU A 138 13.25 -2.92 10.27
N ASP A 139 13.75 -2.27 9.22
CA ASP A 139 14.08 -0.85 9.14
C ASP A 139 13.08 -0.01 8.31
N PHE A 140 11.90 -0.57 8.01
CA PHE A 140 10.89 0.05 7.15
C PHE A 140 10.09 1.19 7.79
#